data_AF-A0A7V3H4J6-F1
#
_entry.id   AF-A0A7V3H4J6-F1
#
_cell.length_a   1.000
_cell.length_b   1.000
_cell.length_c   1.000
_cell.angle_alpha   90.00
_cell.angle_beta   90.00
_cell.angle_gamma   90.00
#
_symmetry.space_group_name_H-M   'P 1'
#
loop_
_entity.id
_entity.type
_entity.pdbx_description
1 polymer ?
#
loop_
_entity_poly.entity_id
_entity_poly.type
_entity_poly.pdbx_seq_one_letter_code
_entity_poly.pdbx_strand_id
1 'polypeptide(L)'
;MLTLGFPAGGAGARERGPVPPVLSPPAQRRPGPLLPPSQLCYCASDGCAVGAPPAGLSRACVPAGPRPCPGCSEGLIVLLLTRADLEALLPVREVIGAMAEAFTLLARGESVVPLRTVLEVPGRGTLLIMPARLGLAGGVGTKVVGVFPGNRTAGLPVVPALYLLTDPETGLPQAVMDGTTLTYRRTAATSAVAARCLARPDCRTLGVFGAGGQAVAHVEAFRALFPLERVILKGRDPGRAGACAEALARTAGLSVRIAADPAEVIREADLVVTATTAGIPLFDGHDLKPGTHVTAVGAYTPQTRELDTVTIRRAKVVVDTYQGALAEAGEILIPMAEGAVGRAHVRAELAELVAGARSVRTSPEDITVFKSVGFALEDLAAARLAYRKAQAAGQGTRLALD
;
A
#
# COMPACT_ATOMS: atom_id res chain seq x y z
N MET A 1 -31.52 3.33 48.19
CA MET A 1 -30.95 3.65 49.53
C MET A 1 -29.44 3.51 49.39
N LEU A 2 -28.55 4.51 49.51
CA LEU A 2 -28.54 5.90 49.98
C LEU A 2 -27.69 6.72 48.97
N THR A 3 -28.17 7.80 48.35
CA THR A 3 -28.13 9.26 48.71
C THR A 3 -26.75 9.92 48.90
N LEU A 4 -26.60 11.02 48.14
CA LEU A 4 -25.50 11.97 47.92
C LEU A 4 -25.23 12.93 49.11
N GLY A 5 -24.04 13.54 49.12
CA GLY A 5 -23.73 14.76 49.89
C GLY A 5 -22.37 15.39 49.55
N PHE A 6 -22.40 16.57 48.90
CA PHE A 6 -21.27 17.51 48.75
C PHE A 6 -21.05 18.32 50.03
N PRO A 7 -19.86 18.91 50.24
CA PRO A 7 -19.75 20.19 50.93
C PRO A 7 -19.23 21.31 50.02
N ALA A 8 -19.81 22.49 50.24
CA ALA A 8 -19.55 23.77 49.61
C ALA A 8 -18.45 24.57 50.32
N GLY A 9 -17.88 25.54 49.60
CA GLY A 9 -17.10 26.66 50.14
C GLY A 9 -15.93 27.01 49.22
N GLY A 10 -15.63 28.25 48.85
CA GLY A 10 -16.26 29.55 49.10
C GLY A 10 -15.59 30.54 48.14
N ALA A 11 -16.35 31.55 47.71
CA ALA A 11 -15.87 32.58 46.79
C ALA A 11 -14.89 33.53 47.50
N GLY A 12 -13.62 33.51 47.08
CA GLY A 12 -12.59 34.49 47.45
C GLY A 12 -12.19 35.30 46.22
N ALA A 13 -12.60 36.56 46.18
CA ALA A 13 -12.17 37.53 45.17
C ALA A 13 -10.65 37.73 45.25
N ARG A 14 -9.94 37.50 44.14
CA ARG A 14 -8.54 37.92 43.98
C ARG A 14 -8.49 39.13 43.04
N GLU A 15 -7.95 40.20 43.58
CA GLU A 15 -7.69 41.48 42.94
C GLU A 15 -6.82 41.32 41.69
N ARG A 16 -7.16 42.03 40.62
CA ARG A 16 -6.38 42.08 39.38
C ARG A 16 -5.25 43.10 39.57
N GLY A 17 -4.01 42.63 39.64
CA GLY A 17 -2.82 43.47 39.51
C GLY A 17 -2.71 44.10 38.09
N PRO A 18 -1.91 45.17 37.93
CA PRO A 18 -1.86 45.94 36.69
C PRO A 18 -1.27 45.16 35.52
N VAL A 19 -1.86 45.36 34.35
CA VAL A 19 -1.48 44.77 33.05
C VAL A 19 -0.17 45.40 32.56
N PRO A 20 0.85 44.63 32.14
CA PRO A 20 2.07 45.19 31.56
C PRO A 20 1.80 45.79 30.16
N PRO A 21 2.56 46.82 29.72
CA PRO A 21 2.30 47.50 28.47
C PRO A 21 2.53 46.59 27.25
N VAL A 22 1.65 46.77 26.26
CA VAL A 22 1.69 46.10 24.95
C VAL A 22 2.92 46.57 24.18
N LEU A 23 3.80 45.63 23.79
CA LEU A 23 4.90 45.91 22.86
C LEU A 23 4.33 46.16 21.46
N SER A 24 4.72 47.28 20.84
CA SER A 24 4.34 47.64 19.48
C SER A 24 4.79 46.57 18.46
N PRO A 25 4.01 46.30 17.40
CA PRO A 25 4.40 45.34 16.38
C PRO A 25 5.63 45.84 15.58
N PRO A 26 6.52 44.94 15.13
CA PRO A 26 7.63 45.32 14.28
C PRO A 26 7.10 45.86 12.94
N ALA A 27 7.77 46.89 12.41
CA ALA A 27 7.41 47.53 11.17
C ALA A 27 7.32 46.52 10.01
N GLN A 28 6.17 46.49 9.32
CA GLN A 28 5.98 45.70 8.11
C GLN A 28 6.95 46.20 7.02
N ARG A 29 7.99 45.42 6.72
CA ARG A 29 8.76 45.60 5.49
C ARG A 29 7.93 45.08 4.32
N ARG A 30 7.56 45.96 3.40
CA ARG A 30 6.97 45.55 2.12
C ARG A 30 7.97 44.67 1.36
N PRO A 31 7.57 43.52 0.79
CA PRO A 31 8.44 42.80 -0.12
C PRO A 31 8.65 43.66 -1.39
N GLY A 32 9.91 43.90 -1.74
CA GLY A 32 10.28 44.49 -3.03
C GLY A 32 9.98 43.51 -4.18
N PRO A 33 9.98 43.99 -5.44
CA PRO A 33 9.66 43.14 -6.59
C PRO A 33 10.68 42.00 -6.74
N LEU A 34 10.18 40.81 -7.06
CA LEU A 34 10.98 39.65 -7.43
C LEU A 34 11.73 39.94 -8.75
N LEU A 35 13.05 39.81 -8.74
CA LEU A 35 13.90 40.01 -9.92
C LEU A 35 13.94 38.75 -10.80
N PRO A 36 14.10 38.89 -12.14
CA PRO A 36 14.04 37.79 -13.10
C PRO A 36 15.26 36.85 -13.08
N PRO A 37 15.18 35.63 -13.67
CA PRO A 37 16.04 34.48 -13.34
C PRO A 37 17.48 34.49 -13.93
N SER A 38 18.08 35.62 -14.26
CA SER A 38 19.34 35.66 -15.03
C SER A 38 20.55 36.29 -14.34
N GLN A 39 20.51 36.56 -13.02
CA GLN A 39 21.68 37.09 -12.31
C GLN A 39 22.54 35.98 -11.69
N LEU A 40 23.67 35.71 -12.34
CA LEU A 40 24.75 34.85 -11.87
C LEU A 40 25.31 35.37 -10.53
N CYS A 41 25.39 34.50 -9.51
CA CYS A 41 26.07 34.77 -8.25
C CYS A 41 27.59 34.58 -8.40
N TYR A 42 28.40 35.39 -7.69
CA TYR A 42 29.84 35.19 -7.54
C TYR A 42 30.24 35.17 -6.06
N CYS A 43 31.16 34.27 -5.69
CA CYS A 43 31.68 34.19 -4.32
C CYS A 43 32.82 35.20 -4.13
N ALA A 44 32.58 36.24 -3.33
CA ALA A 44 33.64 37.02 -2.72
C ALA A 44 33.92 36.50 -1.30
N SER A 45 35.15 36.64 -0.82
CA SER A 45 35.66 36.15 0.47
C SER A 45 34.88 36.66 1.69
N ASP A 46 34.12 37.75 1.56
CA ASP A 46 33.44 38.44 2.67
C ASP A 46 31.90 38.49 2.55
N GLY A 47 31.31 37.62 1.73
CA GLY A 47 29.85 37.48 1.60
C GLY A 47 29.31 37.78 0.19
N CYS A 48 28.11 37.27 -0.10
CA CYS A 48 27.48 37.40 -1.42
C CYS A 48 26.99 38.83 -1.69
N ALA A 49 27.41 39.39 -2.83
CA ALA A 49 26.80 40.59 -3.40
C ALA A 49 26.00 40.22 -4.67
N VAL A 50 24.79 40.76 -4.80
CA VAL A 50 23.96 40.64 -6.01
C VAL A 50 24.31 41.79 -6.95
N GLY A 51 24.85 41.50 -8.14
CA GLY A 51 25.21 42.52 -9.13
C GLY A 51 26.32 42.11 -10.10
N ALA A 52 26.67 42.99 -11.05
CA ALA A 52 27.81 42.79 -11.94
C ALA A 52 29.13 42.80 -11.15
N PRO A 53 30.09 41.91 -11.44
CA PRO A 53 31.36 41.90 -10.72
C PRO A 53 32.10 43.24 -10.91
N PRO A 54 32.79 43.76 -9.88
CA PRO A 54 33.70 44.89 -10.06
C PRO A 54 34.72 44.56 -11.18
N ALA A 55 35.08 45.56 -11.97
CA ALA A 55 36.03 45.40 -13.06
C ALA A 55 37.36 44.82 -12.53
N GLY A 56 37.72 43.61 -12.97
CA GLY A 56 38.98 42.94 -12.60
C GLY A 56 38.89 41.50 -12.10
N LEU A 57 37.68 40.96 -11.85
CA LEU A 57 37.51 39.55 -11.44
C LEU A 57 37.18 38.65 -12.64
N SER A 58 38.00 37.63 -12.90
CA SER A 58 37.76 36.67 -13.99
C SER A 58 36.67 35.64 -13.61
N ARG A 59 35.92 35.17 -14.61
CA ARG A 59 34.88 34.13 -14.52
C ARG A 59 35.45 32.73 -14.24
N ALA A 60 36.27 32.57 -13.21
CA ALA A 60 36.66 31.24 -12.75
C ALA A 60 35.65 30.77 -11.71
N CYS A 61 34.81 29.80 -12.08
CA CYS A 61 34.09 28.99 -11.11
C CYS A 61 35.15 28.23 -10.30
N VAL A 62 35.43 28.68 -9.07
CA VAL A 62 36.25 27.91 -8.14
C VAL A 62 35.44 26.67 -7.76
N PRO A 63 36.02 25.46 -7.79
CA PRO A 63 35.31 24.27 -7.33
C PRO A 63 34.84 24.51 -5.90
N ALA A 64 33.53 24.41 -5.66
CA ALA A 64 32.97 24.55 -4.34
C ALA A 64 33.67 23.54 -3.41
N GLY A 65 34.27 24.04 -2.33
CA GLY A 65 34.62 23.19 -1.19
C GLY A 65 33.36 22.54 -0.58
N PRO A 66 33.52 21.64 0.40
CA PRO A 66 32.47 20.69 0.83
C PRO A 66 31.31 21.32 1.64
N ARG A 67 31.09 22.63 1.55
CA ARG A 67 29.99 23.32 2.25
C ARG A 67 29.12 24.07 1.25
N PRO A 68 27.86 23.65 1.04
CA PRO A 68 26.94 24.39 0.17
C PRO A 68 26.68 25.80 0.74
N CYS A 69 26.58 26.77 -0.18
CA CYS A 69 26.35 28.18 0.13
C CYS A 69 24.99 28.36 0.86
N PRO A 70 24.90 29.19 1.92
CA PRO A 70 23.64 29.43 2.65
C PRO A 70 22.49 30.01 1.81
N GLY A 71 22.80 30.66 0.67
CA GLY A 71 21.83 31.16 -0.31
C GLY A 71 21.57 30.21 -1.49
N CYS A 72 22.29 29.09 -1.53
CA CYS A 72 22.05 27.97 -2.44
C CYS A 72 21.67 26.76 -1.57
N SER A 73 20.59 26.87 -0.79
CA SER A 73 19.89 25.66 -0.41
C SER A 73 19.54 24.96 -1.72
N GLU A 74 20.06 23.75 -1.94
CA GLU A 74 19.36 22.87 -2.86
C GLU A 74 17.96 22.75 -2.26
N GLY A 75 16.99 23.44 -2.87
CA GLY A 75 15.61 23.45 -2.44
C GLY A 75 15.16 22.00 -2.21
N LEU A 76 14.17 21.80 -1.34
CA LEU A 76 13.70 20.45 -1.07
C LEU A 76 13.07 19.88 -2.34
N ILE A 77 13.85 19.08 -3.10
CA ILE A 77 13.41 18.48 -4.35
C ILE A 77 12.76 17.13 -4.05
N VAL A 78 11.48 17.02 -4.41
CA VAL A 78 10.71 15.78 -4.31
C VAL A 78 10.41 15.25 -5.71
N LEU A 79 10.59 13.93 -5.91
CA LEU A 79 10.22 13.26 -7.14
C LEU A 79 8.72 12.89 -7.13
N LEU A 80 7.96 13.40 -8.10
CA LEU A 80 6.58 13.00 -8.33
C LEU A 80 6.53 11.86 -9.35
N LEU A 81 5.95 10.73 -8.96
CA LEU A 81 5.70 9.57 -9.83
C LEU A 81 4.20 9.36 -10.04
N THR A 82 3.78 9.52 -11.29
CA THR A 82 2.38 9.33 -11.70
C THR A 82 2.04 7.85 -11.86
N ARG A 83 0.75 7.55 -12.09
CA ARG A 83 0.32 6.19 -12.49
C ARG A 83 1.12 5.65 -13.68
N ALA A 84 1.25 6.45 -14.74
CA ALA A 84 1.93 6.02 -15.96
C ALA A 84 3.41 5.71 -15.68
N ASP A 85 4.05 6.50 -14.81
CA ASP A 85 5.42 6.21 -14.39
C ASP A 85 5.51 4.89 -13.66
N LEU A 86 4.64 4.66 -12.67
CA LEU A 86 4.63 3.44 -11.88
C LEU A 86 4.31 2.20 -12.71
N GLU A 87 3.39 2.30 -13.68
CA GLU A 87 3.07 1.20 -14.60
C GLU A 87 4.28 0.77 -15.43
N ALA A 88 5.13 1.72 -15.85
CA ALA A 88 6.38 1.43 -16.56
C ALA A 88 7.50 0.94 -15.63
N LEU A 89 7.61 1.53 -14.43
CA LEU A 89 8.70 1.28 -13.49
C LEU A 89 8.51 0.02 -12.65
N LEU A 90 7.30 -0.56 -12.58
CA LEU A 90 6.99 -1.71 -11.72
C LEU A 90 6.58 -2.96 -12.52
N PRO A 91 7.51 -3.55 -13.31
CA PRO A 91 7.24 -4.80 -14.00
C PRO A 91 7.00 -5.92 -12.99
N VAL A 92 5.95 -6.71 -13.24
CA VAL A 92 5.36 -7.62 -12.25
C VAL A 92 6.35 -8.59 -11.59
N ARG A 93 7.31 -9.15 -12.35
CA ARG A 93 8.32 -10.08 -11.82
C ARG A 93 9.26 -9.41 -10.82
N GLU A 94 9.64 -8.16 -11.06
CA GLU A 94 10.50 -7.42 -10.14
C GLU A 94 9.76 -7.04 -8.86
N VAL A 95 8.47 -6.70 -8.95
CA VAL A 95 7.64 -6.44 -7.77
C VAL A 95 7.49 -7.70 -6.91
N ILE A 96 7.27 -8.86 -7.53
CA ILE A 96 7.25 -10.16 -6.82
C ILE A 96 8.58 -10.41 -6.10
N GLY A 97 9.71 -10.11 -6.74
CA GLY A 97 11.03 -10.17 -6.12
C GLY A 97 11.16 -9.26 -4.92
N ALA A 98 10.76 -7.99 -5.06
CA ALA A 98 10.79 -6.99 -3.98
C ALA A 98 9.89 -7.38 -2.80
N MET A 99 8.72 -7.96 -3.04
CA MET A 99 7.86 -8.47 -1.96
C MET A 99 8.55 -9.62 -1.22
N ALA A 100 9.13 -10.58 -1.94
CA ALA A 100 9.83 -11.70 -1.30
C ALA A 100 11.03 -11.24 -0.46
N GLU A 101 11.79 -10.25 -0.94
CA GLU A 101 12.86 -9.62 -0.16
C GLU A 101 12.31 -8.94 1.10
N ALA A 102 11.21 -8.18 0.98
CA ALA A 102 10.59 -7.50 2.11
C ALA A 102 10.10 -8.46 3.20
N PHE A 103 9.44 -9.56 2.81
CA PHE A 103 9.03 -10.61 3.76
C PHE A 103 10.23 -11.34 4.38
N THR A 104 11.34 -11.49 3.66
CA THR A 104 12.58 -12.04 4.23
C THR A 104 13.15 -11.12 5.31
N LEU A 105 13.20 -9.81 5.07
CA LEU A 105 13.65 -8.83 6.06
C LEU A 105 12.69 -8.72 7.25
N LEU A 106 11.39 -8.86 7.02
CA LEU A 106 10.40 -8.92 8.09
C LEU A 106 10.62 -10.14 8.99
N ALA A 107 10.84 -11.32 8.40
CA ALA A 107 11.11 -12.55 9.16
C ALA A 107 12.36 -12.47 10.04
N ARG A 108 13.33 -11.63 9.66
CA ARG A 108 14.56 -11.37 10.44
C ARG A 108 14.38 -10.33 11.54
N GLY A 109 13.20 -9.71 11.65
CA GLY A 109 12.95 -8.62 12.61
C GLY A 109 13.62 -7.30 12.22
N GLU A 110 14.08 -7.15 10.98
CA GLU A 110 14.80 -5.95 10.52
C GLU A 110 13.85 -4.81 10.11
N SER A 111 12.56 -5.10 9.97
CA SER A 111 11.53 -4.16 9.53
C SER A 111 10.52 -3.87 10.64
N VAL A 112 9.97 -2.67 10.65
CA VAL A 112 8.96 -2.24 11.63
C VAL A 112 7.72 -1.77 10.90
N VAL A 113 6.58 -2.34 11.28
CA VAL A 113 5.28 -2.00 10.71
C VAL A 113 4.27 -1.84 11.84
N PRO A 114 4.03 -0.61 12.33
CA PRO A 114 2.97 -0.39 13.29
C PRO A 114 1.60 -0.69 12.66
N LEU A 115 0.60 -0.95 13.51
CA LEU A 115 -0.78 -1.05 13.06
C LEU A 115 -1.20 0.28 12.42
N ARG A 116 -2.01 0.22 11.35
CA ARG A 116 -2.50 1.40 10.66
C ARG A 116 -3.31 2.30 11.61
N THR A 117 -3.14 3.61 11.49
CA THR A 117 -4.03 4.57 12.16
C THR A 117 -5.30 4.70 11.33
N VAL A 118 -6.45 4.59 12.00
CA VAL A 118 -7.78 4.67 11.39
C VAL A 118 -8.45 5.97 11.81
N LEU A 119 -8.84 6.79 10.84
CA LEU A 119 -9.65 7.99 11.05
C LEU A 119 -10.98 7.83 10.31
N GLU A 120 -12.05 7.61 11.06
CA GLU A 120 -13.41 7.54 10.50
C GLU A 120 -13.89 8.92 10.04
N VAL A 121 -14.55 8.94 8.88
CA VAL A 121 -15.27 10.10 8.35
C VAL A 121 -16.76 9.74 8.31
N PRO A 122 -17.53 10.08 9.36
CA PRO A 122 -18.88 9.58 9.56
C PRO A 122 -19.78 9.75 8.34
N GLY A 123 -20.45 8.66 7.95
CA GLY A 123 -21.38 8.62 6.81
C GLY A 123 -20.72 8.68 5.43
N ARG A 124 -19.38 8.74 5.33
CA ARG A 124 -18.67 8.88 4.05
C ARG A 124 -17.65 7.79 3.80
N GLY A 125 -16.78 7.50 4.76
CA GLY A 125 -15.67 6.58 4.56
C GLY A 125 -14.62 6.70 5.65
N THR A 126 -13.41 6.25 5.36
CA THR A 126 -12.32 6.18 6.34
C THR A 126 -11.01 6.63 5.69
N LEU A 127 -10.16 7.32 6.45
CA LEU A 127 -8.79 7.63 6.07
C LEU A 127 -7.83 6.77 6.89
N LEU A 128 -6.86 6.13 6.22
CA LEU A 128 -5.87 5.26 6.84
C LEU A 128 -4.47 5.83 6.63
N ILE A 129 -3.68 5.84 7.71
CA ILE A 129 -2.26 6.19 7.68
C ILE A 129 -1.45 4.92 7.98
N MET A 130 -0.60 4.55 7.04
CA MET A 130 0.11 3.27 7.04
C MET A 130 1.62 3.51 6.89
N PRO A 131 2.34 3.82 7.98
CA PRO A 131 3.79 3.98 7.95
C PRO A 131 4.51 2.62 8.05
N ALA A 132 5.71 2.54 7.47
CA ALA A 132 6.60 1.40 7.61
C ALA A 132 8.07 1.82 7.57
N ARG A 133 8.93 0.98 8.15
CA ARG A 133 10.38 0.96 7.95
C ARG A 133 10.78 -0.42 7.43
N LEU A 134 11.52 -0.46 6.33
CA LEU A 134 12.01 -1.68 5.70
C LEU A 134 13.52 -1.79 5.94
N GLY A 135 13.98 -2.73 6.78
CA GLY A 135 15.42 -2.80 7.12
C GLY A 135 15.99 -1.47 7.66
N LEU A 136 17.30 -1.39 7.87
CA LEU A 136 17.95 -0.10 8.20
C LEU A 136 18.17 0.75 6.95
N ALA A 137 18.68 0.13 5.87
CA ALA A 137 18.96 0.80 4.60
C ALA A 137 17.78 0.80 3.61
N GLY A 138 16.64 0.20 3.99
CA GLY A 138 15.51 -0.02 3.09
C GLY A 138 14.42 1.04 3.09
N GLY A 139 14.63 2.12 3.84
CA GLY A 139 13.82 3.32 3.77
C GLY A 139 12.70 3.37 4.79
N VAL A 140 12.10 4.56 4.87
CA VAL A 140 10.89 4.85 5.65
C VAL A 140 9.86 5.43 4.69
N GLY A 141 8.60 5.09 4.87
CA GLY A 141 7.55 5.67 4.02
C GLY A 141 6.18 5.51 4.64
N THR A 142 5.24 6.30 4.13
CA THR A 142 3.87 6.33 4.63
C THR A 142 2.89 6.35 3.47
N LYS A 143 1.95 5.41 3.47
CA LYS A 143 0.77 5.49 2.61
C LYS A 143 -0.34 6.24 3.33
N VAL A 144 -0.95 7.18 2.62
CA VAL A 144 -2.21 7.81 2.99
C VAL A 144 -3.27 7.32 2.03
N VAL A 145 -4.27 6.59 2.52
CA VAL A 145 -5.31 5.99 1.67
C VAL A 145 -6.70 6.27 2.23
N GLY A 146 -7.59 6.70 1.34
CA GLY A 146 -9.01 6.82 1.64
C GLY A 146 -9.76 5.57 1.22
N VAL A 147 -10.82 5.23 1.95
CA VAL A 147 -11.78 4.19 1.59
C VAL A 147 -13.17 4.83 1.62
N PHE A 148 -13.70 5.17 0.44
CA PHE A 148 -14.94 5.92 0.29
C PHE A 148 -15.88 5.20 -0.69
N PRO A 149 -16.72 4.26 -0.19
CA PRO A 149 -17.64 3.50 -1.06
C PRO A 149 -18.55 4.38 -1.92
N GLY A 150 -18.96 5.54 -1.41
CA GLY A 150 -19.79 6.52 -2.12
C GLY A 150 -19.15 7.10 -3.39
N ASN A 151 -17.81 7.07 -3.53
CA ASN A 151 -17.13 7.54 -4.75
C ASN A 151 -17.59 6.78 -6.00
N ARG A 152 -18.07 5.54 -5.83
CA ARG A 152 -18.59 4.73 -6.93
C ARG A 152 -19.75 5.39 -7.67
N THR A 153 -20.68 6.03 -6.97
CA THR A 153 -21.84 6.68 -7.61
C THR A 153 -21.45 7.98 -8.31
N ALA A 154 -20.32 8.58 -7.92
CA ALA A 154 -19.75 9.77 -8.52
C ALA A 154 -18.72 9.49 -9.63
N GLY A 155 -18.49 8.22 -10.01
CA GLY A 155 -17.48 7.84 -11.00
C GLY A 155 -16.03 8.04 -10.53
N LEU A 156 -15.80 8.22 -9.21
CA LEU A 156 -14.49 8.43 -8.62
C LEU A 156 -13.88 7.11 -8.09
N PRO A 157 -12.54 7.03 -7.92
CA PRO A 157 -11.91 5.88 -7.28
C PRO A 157 -12.42 5.66 -5.85
N VAL A 158 -12.79 4.42 -5.51
CA VAL A 158 -13.25 4.05 -4.16
C VAL A 158 -12.11 4.06 -3.14
N VAL A 159 -10.90 3.73 -3.57
CA VAL A 159 -9.71 3.62 -2.72
C VAL A 159 -8.56 4.49 -3.27
N PRO A 160 -8.70 5.83 -3.27
CA PRO A 160 -7.62 6.72 -3.69
C PRO A 160 -6.50 6.71 -2.66
N ALA A 161 -5.25 6.70 -3.11
CA ALA A 161 -4.08 6.70 -2.23
C ALA A 161 -2.92 7.54 -2.78
N LEU A 162 -2.13 8.07 -1.86
CA LEU A 162 -0.81 8.66 -2.11
C LEU A 162 0.23 7.92 -1.26
N TYR A 163 1.44 7.83 -1.79
CA TYR A 163 2.58 7.29 -1.07
C TYR A 163 3.67 8.34 -0.94
N LEU A 164 4.15 8.55 0.29
CA LEU A 164 5.32 9.38 0.58
C LEU A 164 6.49 8.47 0.94
N LEU A 165 7.56 8.56 0.15
CA LEU A 165 8.85 7.94 0.46
C LEU A 165 9.75 8.98 1.15
N THR A 166 10.39 8.57 2.23
CA THR A 166 11.22 9.42 3.08
C THR A 166 12.61 8.81 3.21
N ASP A 167 13.62 9.67 3.13
CA ASP A 167 15.00 9.30 3.40
C ASP A 167 15.15 8.87 4.87
N PRO A 168 15.60 7.64 5.15
CA PRO A 168 15.69 7.15 6.53
C PRO A 168 16.79 7.84 7.35
N GLU A 169 17.80 8.44 6.70
CA GLU A 169 18.93 9.09 7.37
C GLU A 169 18.64 10.56 7.67
N THR A 170 18.03 11.27 6.72
CA THR A 170 17.82 12.72 6.83
C THR A 170 16.39 13.12 7.20
N GLY A 171 15.43 12.19 7.05
CA GLY A 171 14.00 12.49 7.20
C GLY A 171 13.41 13.33 6.07
N LEU A 172 14.19 13.65 5.02
CA LEU A 172 13.71 14.45 3.90
C LEU A 172 12.79 13.63 2.98
N PRO A 173 11.68 14.20 2.48
CA PRO A 173 10.84 13.54 1.49
C PRO A 173 11.63 13.34 0.19
N GLN A 174 11.65 12.11 -0.30
CA GLN A 174 12.35 11.74 -1.54
C GLN A 174 11.39 11.69 -2.73
N ALA A 175 10.18 11.16 -2.51
CA ALA A 175 9.20 11.01 -3.58
C ALA A 175 7.75 10.99 -3.08
N VAL A 176 6.85 11.51 -3.90
CA VAL A 176 5.39 11.33 -3.79
C VAL A 176 4.92 10.52 -5.00
N MET A 177 4.14 9.48 -4.76
CA MET A 177 3.73 8.54 -5.80
C MET A 177 2.23 8.28 -5.76
N ASP A 178 1.64 7.89 -6.91
CA ASP A 178 0.28 7.35 -6.93
C ASP A 178 0.19 6.04 -6.12
N GLY A 179 -0.39 6.14 -4.92
CA GLY A 179 -0.54 5.00 -4.01
C GLY A 179 -1.55 3.97 -4.51
N THR A 180 -2.44 4.35 -5.43
CA THR A 180 -3.45 3.46 -6.00
C THR A 180 -2.80 2.38 -6.85
N THR A 181 -1.93 2.78 -7.79
CA THR A 181 -1.18 1.87 -8.66
C THR A 181 -0.22 1.01 -7.84
N LEU A 182 0.49 1.60 -6.86
CA LEU A 182 1.31 0.84 -5.92
C LEU A 182 0.50 -0.26 -5.22
N THR A 183 -0.68 0.07 -4.71
CA THR A 183 -1.55 -0.89 -4.01
C THR A 183 -1.96 -2.05 -4.92
N TYR A 184 -2.33 -1.79 -6.17
CA TYR A 184 -2.65 -2.88 -7.11
C TYR A 184 -1.45 -3.79 -7.37
N ARG A 185 -0.28 -3.21 -7.65
CA ARG A 185 0.93 -3.97 -7.97
C ARG A 185 1.41 -4.79 -6.79
N ARG A 186 1.51 -4.17 -5.60
CA ARG A 186 2.04 -4.81 -4.40
C ARG A 186 1.11 -5.90 -3.87
N THR A 187 -0.21 -5.68 -3.81
CA THR A 187 -1.15 -6.71 -3.33
C THR A 187 -1.09 -7.95 -4.22
N ALA A 188 -1.15 -7.78 -5.55
CA ALA A 188 -1.07 -8.91 -6.47
C ALA A 188 0.30 -9.63 -6.40
N ALA A 189 1.39 -8.87 -6.24
CA ALA A 189 2.72 -9.45 -6.06
C ALA A 189 2.85 -10.24 -4.76
N THR A 190 2.33 -9.74 -3.63
CA THR A 190 2.26 -10.45 -2.35
C THR A 190 1.46 -11.74 -2.48
N SER A 191 0.29 -11.67 -3.12
CA SER A 191 -0.54 -12.84 -3.43
C SER A 191 0.22 -13.88 -4.25
N ALA A 192 1.01 -13.45 -5.24
CA ALA A 192 1.83 -14.34 -6.05
C ALA A 192 3.00 -14.96 -5.24
N VAL A 193 3.62 -14.21 -4.33
CA VAL A 193 4.62 -14.77 -3.38
C VAL A 193 3.98 -15.84 -2.50
N ALA A 194 2.79 -15.59 -1.95
CA ALA A 194 2.06 -16.57 -1.16
C ALA A 194 1.69 -17.82 -1.98
N ALA A 195 1.13 -17.62 -3.18
CA ALA A 195 0.77 -18.70 -4.09
C ALA A 195 1.99 -19.54 -4.48
N ARG A 196 3.17 -18.95 -4.69
CA ARG A 196 4.40 -19.71 -4.95
C ARG A 196 4.74 -20.71 -3.85
N CYS A 197 4.43 -20.38 -2.59
CA CYS A 197 4.66 -21.25 -1.44
C CYS A 197 3.49 -22.22 -1.17
N LEU A 198 2.28 -21.91 -1.65
CA LEU A 198 1.04 -22.54 -1.22
C LEU A 198 0.26 -23.24 -2.32
N ALA A 199 0.49 -22.94 -3.60
CA ALA A 199 -0.20 -23.55 -4.72
C ALA A 199 0.60 -24.70 -5.32
N ARG A 200 -0.06 -25.49 -6.16
CA ARG A 200 0.63 -26.48 -6.99
C ARG A 200 1.32 -25.77 -8.16
N PRO A 201 2.52 -26.21 -8.59
CA PRO A 201 3.25 -25.53 -9.66
C PRO A 201 2.62 -25.70 -11.05
N ASP A 202 1.76 -26.71 -11.23
CA ASP A 202 1.09 -27.09 -12.48
C ASP A 202 -0.30 -26.47 -12.65
N CYS A 203 -0.66 -25.48 -11.83
CA CYS A 203 -1.94 -24.76 -11.93
C CYS A 203 -2.10 -24.08 -13.31
N ARG A 204 -3.22 -24.36 -14.00
CA ARG A 204 -3.51 -23.81 -15.36
C ARG A 204 -4.73 -22.92 -15.40
N THR A 205 -5.63 -23.04 -14.42
CA THR A 205 -6.93 -22.35 -14.40
C THR A 205 -7.02 -21.42 -13.20
N LEU A 206 -7.21 -20.13 -13.45
CA LEU A 206 -7.41 -19.10 -12.44
C LEU A 206 -8.86 -18.63 -12.43
N GLY A 207 -9.57 -18.90 -11.33
CA GLY A 207 -10.87 -18.31 -11.04
C GLY A 207 -10.71 -16.95 -10.38
N VAL A 208 -11.41 -15.93 -10.86
CA VAL A 208 -11.32 -14.56 -10.32
C VAL A 208 -12.71 -14.05 -9.98
N PHE A 209 -12.94 -13.76 -8.71
CA PHE A 209 -14.12 -13.04 -8.25
C PHE A 209 -13.80 -11.55 -8.13
N GLY A 210 -14.55 -10.74 -8.88
CA GLY A 210 -14.36 -9.31 -9.00
C GLY A 210 -13.83 -8.90 -10.37
N ALA A 211 -14.19 -7.69 -10.80
CA ALA A 211 -13.80 -7.10 -12.09
C ALA A 211 -13.28 -5.66 -11.89
N GLY A 212 -12.30 -5.53 -10.98
CA GLY A 212 -11.63 -4.27 -10.65
C GLY A 212 -10.13 -4.33 -10.93
N GLY A 213 -9.38 -3.28 -10.58
CA GLY A 213 -7.94 -3.21 -10.82
C GLY A 213 -7.16 -4.38 -10.20
N GLN A 214 -7.58 -4.86 -9.02
CA GLN A 214 -6.97 -6.03 -8.39
C GLN A 214 -7.17 -7.31 -9.20
N ALA A 215 -8.30 -7.49 -9.90
CA ALA A 215 -8.53 -8.67 -10.73
C ALA A 215 -7.49 -8.76 -11.86
N VAL A 216 -7.26 -7.64 -12.57
CA VAL A 216 -6.25 -7.56 -13.64
C VAL A 216 -4.84 -7.78 -13.10
N ALA A 217 -4.49 -7.08 -12.00
CA ALA A 217 -3.16 -7.21 -11.40
C ALA A 217 -2.85 -8.63 -10.92
N HIS A 218 -3.83 -9.34 -10.34
CA HIS A 218 -3.64 -10.73 -9.90
C HIS A 218 -3.48 -11.70 -11.06
N VAL A 219 -4.22 -11.53 -12.16
CA VAL A 219 -4.02 -12.35 -13.36
C VAL A 219 -2.60 -12.18 -13.91
N GLU A 220 -2.11 -10.94 -13.99
CA GLU A 220 -0.73 -10.65 -14.42
C GLU A 220 0.31 -11.29 -13.48
N ALA A 221 0.13 -11.15 -12.17
CA ALA A 221 1.08 -11.67 -11.18
C ALA A 221 1.10 -13.19 -11.13
N PHE A 222 -0.05 -13.85 -11.22
CA PHE A 222 -0.12 -15.31 -11.20
C PHE A 222 0.41 -15.90 -12.50
N ARG A 223 0.11 -15.28 -13.66
CA ARG A 223 0.66 -15.72 -14.96
C ARG A 223 2.18 -15.56 -15.04
N ALA A 224 2.78 -14.68 -14.23
CA ALA A 224 4.23 -14.60 -14.14
C ALA A 224 4.87 -15.82 -13.46
N LEU A 225 4.11 -16.59 -12.66
CA LEU A 225 4.63 -17.71 -11.87
C LEU A 225 4.10 -19.08 -12.29
N PHE A 226 2.90 -19.14 -12.85
CA PHE A 226 2.21 -20.37 -13.19
C PHE A 226 1.95 -20.47 -14.70
N PRO A 227 1.88 -21.69 -15.28
CA PRO A 227 1.54 -21.91 -16.67
C PRO A 227 0.03 -21.71 -16.90
N LEU A 228 -0.49 -20.52 -16.58
CA LEU A 228 -1.90 -20.19 -16.71
C LEU A 228 -2.32 -20.12 -18.18
N GLU A 229 -3.36 -20.88 -18.51
CA GLU A 229 -3.97 -20.96 -19.84
C GLU A 229 -5.39 -20.40 -19.84
N ARG A 230 -6.09 -20.45 -18.69
CA ARG A 230 -7.52 -20.09 -18.58
C ARG A 230 -7.79 -19.19 -17.39
N VAL A 231 -8.59 -18.14 -17.61
CA VAL A 231 -9.19 -17.30 -16.56
C VAL A 231 -10.71 -17.42 -16.63
N ILE A 232 -11.32 -17.71 -15.48
CA ILE A 232 -12.77 -17.76 -15.31
C ILE A 232 -13.18 -16.62 -14.38
N LEU A 233 -13.79 -15.58 -14.94
CA LEU A 233 -14.13 -14.35 -14.24
C LEU A 233 -15.58 -14.37 -13.74
N LYS A 234 -15.82 -14.00 -12.49
CA LYS A 234 -17.15 -13.70 -11.97
C LYS A 234 -17.20 -12.28 -11.42
N GLY A 235 -17.94 -11.42 -12.11
CA GLY A 235 -18.29 -10.08 -11.63
C GLY A 235 -19.78 -9.96 -11.33
N ARG A 236 -20.14 -9.11 -10.37
CA ARG A 236 -21.54 -8.75 -10.09
C ARG A 236 -22.13 -7.87 -11.18
N ASP A 237 -21.33 -6.96 -11.71
CA ASP A 237 -21.71 -6.04 -12.78
C ASP A 237 -21.29 -6.64 -14.13
N PRO A 238 -22.25 -6.97 -15.03
CA PRO A 238 -21.93 -7.60 -16.31
C PRO A 238 -21.07 -6.73 -17.23
N GLY A 239 -21.31 -5.41 -17.27
CA GLY A 239 -20.57 -4.50 -18.13
C GLY A 239 -19.10 -4.39 -17.72
N ARG A 240 -18.84 -4.26 -16.41
CA ARG A 240 -17.48 -4.27 -15.87
C ARG A 240 -16.80 -5.62 -16.02
N ALA A 241 -17.53 -6.71 -15.84
CA ALA A 241 -16.99 -8.05 -16.09
C ALA A 241 -16.60 -8.22 -17.57
N GLY A 242 -17.44 -7.74 -18.49
CA GLY A 242 -17.16 -7.67 -19.93
C GLY A 242 -15.87 -6.92 -20.24
N ALA A 243 -15.78 -5.66 -19.82
CA ALA A 243 -14.59 -4.83 -20.05
C ALA A 243 -13.31 -5.43 -19.44
N CYS A 244 -13.41 -6.03 -18.24
CA CYS A 244 -12.30 -6.72 -17.60
C CYS A 244 -11.87 -7.97 -18.39
N ALA A 245 -12.83 -8.78 -18.84
CA ALA A 245 -12.56 -9.96 -19.65
C ALA A 245 -11.93 -9.60 -21.00
N GLU A 246 -12.43 -8.58 -21.68
CA GLU A 246 -11.86 -8.05 -22.93
C GLU A 246 -10.43 -7.55 -22.73
N ALA A 247 -10.19 -6.77 -21.67
CA ALA A 247 -8.86 -6.27 -21.36
C ALA A 247 -7.86 -7.42 -21.13
N LEU A 248 -8.26 -8.45 -20.39
CA LEU A 248 -7.45 -9.63 -20.12
C LEU A 248 -7.25 -10.52 -21.36
N ALA A 249 -8.27 -10.65 -22.22
CA ALA A 249 -8.22 -11.48 -23.42
C ALA A 249 -7.21 -10.97 -24.48
N ARG A 250 -6.78 -9.70 -24.38
CA ARG A 250 -5.66 -9.18 -25.19
C ARG A 250 -4.30 -9.80 -24.84
N THR A 251 -4.23 -10.52 -23.73
CA THR A 251 -3.04 -11.22 -23.28
C THR A 251 -2.83 -12.49 -24.11
N ALA A 252 -1.75 -12.54 -24.90
CA ALA A 252 -1.47 -13.68 -25.78
C ALA A 252 -1.45 -15.02 -25.03
N GLY A 253 -2.14 -16.04 -25.57
CA GLY A 253 -2.17 -17.39 -25.00
C GLY A 253 -3.03 -17.55 -23.74
N LEU A 254 -3.88 -16.56 -23.40
CA LEU A 254 -4.79 -16.64 -22.27
C LEU A 254 -6.25 -16.67 -22.75
N SER A 255 -6.96 -17.75 -22.46
CA SER A 255 -8.41 -17.83 -22.65
C SER A 255 -9.11 -17.18 -21.47
N VAL A 256 -10.05 -16.27 -21.71
CA VAL A 256 -10.81 -15.58 -20.67
C VAL A 256 -12.30 -15.75 -20.95
N ARG A 257 -13.05 -16.22 -19.95
CA ARG A 257 -14.50 -16.33 -20.02
C ARG A 257 -15.16 -15.81 -18.75
N ILE A 258 -16.40 -15.35 -18.87
CA ILE A 258 -17.22 -14.92 -17.74
C ILE A 258 -18.10 -16.09 -17.31
N ALA A 259 -18.10 -16.42 -16.02
CA ALA A 259 -18.95 -17.45 -15.45
C ALA A 259 -20.38 -16.95 -15.22
N ALA A 260 -21.36 -17.83 -15.49
CA ALA A 260 -22.77 -17.56 -15.24
C ALA A 260 -23.07 -17.46 -13.75
N ASP A 261 -22.49 -18.37 -12.95
CA ASP A 261 -22.63 -18.46 -11.51
C ASP A 261 -21.29 -18.67 -10.79
N PRO A 262 -21.21 -18.42 -9.47
CA PRO A 262 -20.01 -18.72 -8.71
C PRO A 262 -19.54 -20.15 -8.85
N ALA A 263 -20.42 -21.15 -8.69
CA ALA A 263 -20.05 -22.57 -8.60
C ALA A 263 -19.27 -23.07 -9.83
N GLU A 264 -19.57 -22.52 -11.00
CA GLU A 264 -18.80 -22.76 -12.23
C GLU A 264 -17.31 -22.39 -12.09
N VAL A 265 -17.00 -21.28 -11.41
CA VAL A 265 -15.61 -20.84 -11.17
C VAL A 265 -14.85 -21.86 -10.31
N ILE A 266 -15.42 -22.24 -9.16
CA ILE A 266 -14.71 -23.05 -8.16
C ILE A 266 -14.57 -24.51 -8.55
N ARG A 267 -15.51 -25.05 -9.34
CA ARG A 267 -15.40 -26.42 -9.84
C ARG A 267 -14.22 -26.62 -10.81
N GLU A 268 -13.83 -25.58 -11.53
CA GLU A 268 -12.74 -25.65 -12.52
C GLU A 268 -11.40 -25.10 -12.02
N ALA A 269 -11.42 -24.06 -11.21
CA ALA A 269 -10.24 -23.27 -10.86
C ALA A 269 -9.21 -24.02 -9.99
N ASP A 270 -7.95 -24.05 -10.42
CA ASP A 270 -6.82 -24.52 -9.59
C ASP A 270 -6.39 -23.44 -8.58
N LEU A 271 -6.46 -22.19 -9.01
CA LEU A 271 -6.18 -20.99 -8.24
C LEU A 271 -7.46 -20.15 -8.20
N VAL A 272 -7.82 -19.63 -7.04
CA VAL A 272 -8.97 -18.73 -6.89
C VAL A 272 -8.49 -17.42 -6.28
N VAL A 273 -8.90 -16.28 -6.83
CA VAL A 273 -8.68 -14.96 -6.25
C VAL A 273 -10.03 -14.33 -5.94
N THR A 274 -10.23 -13.88 -4.71
CA THR A 274 -11.37 -13.03 -4.32
C THR A 274 -10.89 -11.61 -4.08
N ALA A 275 -11.34 -10.70 -4.96
CA ALA A 275 -10.96 -9.29 -4.96
C ALA A 275 -12.20 -8.41 -5.20
N THR A 276 -13.25 -8.66 -4.43
CA THR A 276 -14.54 -7.96 -4.50
C THR A 276 -14.69 -6.96 -3.35
N THR A 277 -15.83 -6.27 -3.31
CA THR A 277 -16.28 -5.50 -2.14
C THR A 277 -17.51 -6.14 -1.50
N ALA A 278 -17.67 -7.45 -1.60
CA ALA A 278 -18.76 -8.17 -0.96
C ALA A 278 -18.51 -8.26 0.54
N GLY A 279 -19.59 -8.16 1.33
CA GLY A 279 -19.55 -8.40 2.78
C GLY A 279 -19.96 -9.81 3.18
N ILE A 280 -20.29 -10.66 2.20
CA ILE A 280 -20.82 -12.01 2.40
C ILE A 280 -20.08 -13.03 1.51
N PRO A 281 -20.08 -14.32 1.89
CA PRO A 281 -19.42 -15.36 1.10
C PRO A 281 -19.84 -15.39 -0.37
N LEU A 282 -18.85 -15.61 -1.24
CA LEU A 282 -19.02 -15.59 -2.70
C LEU A 282 -19.40 -16.96 -3.28
N PHE A 283 -19.09 -18.03 -2.57
CA PHE A 283 -19.30 -19.40 -3.00
C PHE A 283 -19.40 -20.35 -1.80
N ASP A 284 -19.91 -21.57 -2.04
CA ASP A 284 -19.94 -22.63 -1.04
C ASP A 284 -18.57 -23.33 -0.97
N GLY A 285 -17.98 -23.36 0.23
CA GLY A 285 -16.71 -24.00 0.46
C GLY A 285 -16.72 -25.51 0.23
N HIS A 286 -17.88 -26.18 0.11
CA HIS A 286 -18.01 -27.60 -0.25
C HIS A 286 -17.60 -27.88 -1.70
N ASP A 287 -17.81 -26.92 -2.59
CA ASP A 287 -17.53 -27.06 -4.03
C ASP A 287 -16.05 -26.93 -4.39
N LEU A 288 -15.20 -26.53 -3.44
CA LEU A 288 -13.76 -26.48 -3.65
C LEU A 288 -13.19 -27.88 -3.90
N LYS A 289 -12.59 -28.04 -5.08
CA LYS A 289 -11.85 -29.25 -5.42
C LYS A 289 -10.60 -29.39 -4.54
N PRO A 290 -10.16 -30.62 -4.26
CA PRO A 290 -8.86 -30.87 -3.67
C PRO A 290 -7.72 -30.19 -4.44
N GLY A 291 -6.69 -29.77 -3.71
CA GLY A 291 -5.50 -29.12 -4.28
C GLY A 291 -5.67 -27.65 -4.67
N THR A 292 -6.85 -27.05 -4.52
CA THR A 292 -7.07 -25.64 -4.83
C THR A 292 -6.32 -24.72 -3.88
N HIS A 293 -5.76 -23.64 -4.43
CA HIS A 293 -5.26 -22.51 -3.66
C HIS A 293 -6.18 -21.30 -3.81
N VAL A 294 -6.62 -20.72 -2.70
CA VAL A 294 -7.47 -19.52 -2.66
C VAL A 294 -6.67 -18.35 -2.09
N THR A 295 -6.66 -17.22 -2.78
CA THR A 295 -6.14 -15.94 -2.29
C THR A 295 -7.30 -14.98 -2.07
N ALA A 296 -7.55 -14.57 -0.82
CA ALA A 296 -8.63 -13.67 -0.46
C ALA A 296 -8.08 -12.30 -0.01
N VAL A 297 -8.37 -11.27 -0.80
CA VAL A 297 -7.83 -9.91 -0.60
C VAL A 297 -8.92 -8.83 -0.52
N GLY A 298 -10.18 -9.15 -0.78
CA GLY A 298 -11.26 -8.16 -0.87
C GLY A 298 -11.80 -7.68 0.46
N ALA A 299 -12.05 -8.58 1.42
CA ALA A 299 -12.51 -8.19 2.76
C ALA A 299 -11.33 -7.78 3.67
N TYR A 300 -11.50 -6.70 4.43
CA TYR A 300 -10.45 -6.13 5.29
C TYR A 300 -11.01 -5.56 6.59
N THR A 301 -12.25 -5.91 6.94
CA THR A 301 -12.86 -5.52 8.21
C THR A 301 -13.35 -6.75 8.98
N PRO A 302 -13.40 -6.70 10.33
CA PRO A 302 -13.80 -7.87 11.13
C PRO A 302 -15.20 -8.39 10.82
N GLN A 303 -16.07 -7.53 10.27
CA GLN A 303 -17.48 -7.83 10.00
C GLN A 303 -17.73 -8.32 8.56
N THR A 304 -16.73 -8.30 7.68
CA THR A 304 -16.90 -8.68 6.28
C THR A 304 -16.08 -9.91 5.92
N ARG A 305 -16.62 -10.77 5.06
CA ARG A 305 -15.91 -11.95 4.53
C ARG A 305 -16.35 -12.24 3.10
N GLU A 306 -15.42 -12.71 2.28
CA GLU A 306 -15.69 -13.25 0.94
C GLU A 306 -15.72 -14.78 0.90
N LEU A 307 -15.16 -15.42 1.93
CA LEU A 307 -15.10 -16.88 2.08
C LEU A 307 -16.04 -17.31 3.20
N ASP A 308 -16.72 -18.44 3.02
CA ASP A 308 -17.54 -19.04 4.06
C ASP A 308 -16.68 -19.77 5.11
N THR A 309 -17.32 -20.11 6.23
CA THR A 309 -16.68 -20.85 7.34
C THR A 309 -16.19 -22.23 6.89
N VAL A 310 -16.89 -22.86 5.94
CA VAL A 310 -16.51 -24.17 5.42
C VAL A 310 -15.17 -24.09 4.70
N THR A 311 -14.98 -23.12 3.82
CA THR A 311 -13.72 -22.87 3.10
C THR A 311 -12.57 -22.75 4.08
N ILE A 312 -12.75 -21.91 5.11
CA ILE A 312 -11.72 -21.67 6.12
C ILE A 312 -11.42 -22.95 6.89
N ARG A 313 -12.44 -23.66 7.38
CA ARG A 313 -12.28 -24.91 8.15
C ARG A 313 -11.55 -26.00 7.35
N ARG A 314 -11.85 -26.14 6.05
CA ARG A 314 -11.24 -27.15 5.17
C ARG A 314 -9.82 -26.81 4.76
N ALA A 315 -9.46 -25.53 4.73
CA ALA A 315 -8.19 -25.08 4.21
C ALA A 315 -7.08 -25.04 5.26
N LYS A 316 -5.84 -25.19 4.78
CA LYS A 316 -4.66 -24.74 5.51
C LYS A 316 -4.47 -23.24 5.29
N VAL A 317 -4.67 -22.46 6.34
CA VAL A 317 -4.72 -21.00 6.27
C VAL A 317 -3.36 -20.38 6.56
N VAL A 318 -2.93 -19.49 5.67
CA VAL A 318 -1.79 -18.58 5.86
C VAL A 318 -2.29 -17.15 5.75
N VAL A 319 -1.74 -16.27 6.56
CA VAL A 319 -2.09 -14.84 6.58
C VAL A 319 -0.89 -13.99 6.15
N ASP A 320 -1.13 -12.73 5.79
CA ASP A 320 -0.04 -11.77 5.58
C ASP A 320 0.77 -11.53 6.87
N THR A 321 0.07 -11.19 7.95
CA THR A 321 0.61 -11.07 9.31
C THR A 321 -0.39 -11.60 10.33
N TYR A 322 0.08 -12.18 11.43
CA TYR A 322 -0.82 -12.57 12.52
C TYR A 322 -1.56 -11.37 13.09
N GLN A 323 -0.85 -10.25 13.30
CA GLN A 323 -1.40 -9.05 13.91
C GLN A 323 -2.55 -8.46 13.07
N GLY A 324 -2.35 -8.29 11.76
CA GLY A 324 -3.38 -7.77 10.86
C GLY A 324 -4.58 -8.70 10.75
N ALA A 325 -4.34 -10.00 10.54
CA ALA A 325 -5.43 -10.96 10.38
C ALA A 325 -6.32 -11.06 11.63
N LEU A 326 -5.71 -11.05 12.83
CA LEU A 326 -6.45 -11.14 14.09
C LEU A 326 -7.09 -9.82 14.53
N ALA A 327 -6.78 -8.71 13.86
CA ALA A 327 -7.39 -7.41 14.10
C ALA A 327 -8.48 -7.09 13.07
N GLU A 328 -8.35 -7.55 11.83
CA GLU A 328 -9.09 -7.01 10.69
C GLU A 328 -9.73 -8.06 9.77
N ALA A 329 -9.27 -9.32 9.75
CA ALA A 329 -9.73 -10.29 8.75
C ALA A 329 -11.00 -11.02 9.18
N GLY A 330 -12.18 -10.58 8.71
CA GLY A 330 -13.45 -11.26 8.99
C GLY A 330 -13.50 -12.71 8.49
N GLU A 331 -12.76 -13.10 7.44
CA GLU A 331 -12.58 -14.52 7.07
C GLU A 331 -12.00 -15.38 8.20
N ILE A 332 -11.26 -14.79 9.14
CA ILE A 332 -10.67 -15.51 10.28
C ILE A 332 -11.52 -15.29 11.53
N LEU A 333 -11.89 -14.03 11.79
CA LEU A 333 -12.57 -13.63 13.01
C LEU A 333 -14.00 -14.15 13.11
N ILE A 334 -14.75 -14.19 11.99
CA ILE A 334 -16.14 -14.66 12.00
C ILE A 334 -16.19 -16.18 12.28
N PRO A 335 -15.45 -17.05 11.56
CA PRO A 335 -15.39 -18.48 11.91
C PRO A 335 -14.91 -18.77 13.33
N MET A 336 -14.02 -17.95 13.88
CA MET A 336 -13.61 -18.06 15.28
C MET A 336 -14.73 -17.72 16.25
N ALA A 337 -15.47 -16.65 16.00
CA ALA A 337 -16.63 -16.25 16.81
C ALA A 337 -17.78 -17.26 16.72
N GLU A 338 -17.94 -17.92 15.57
CA GLU A 338 -18.86 -19.05 15.36
C GLU A 338 -18.41 -20.34 16.08
N GLY A 339 -17.20 -20.38 16.66
CA GLY A 339 -16.63 -21.57 17.30
C GLY A 339 -16.18 -22.67 16.33
N ALA A 340 -16.14 -22.37 15.03
CA ALA A 340 -15.81 -23.35 13.98
C ALA A 340 -14.30 -23.62 13.86
N VAL A 341 -13.48 -22.64 14.21
CA VAL A 341 -12.01 -22.73 14.21
C VAL A 341 -11.42 -21.95 15.39
N GLY A 342 -10.22 -22.34 15.86
CA GLY A 342 -9.46 -21.59 16.86
C GLY A 342 -8.31 -20.79 16.24
N ARG A 343 -7.62 -19.98 17.05
CA ARG A 343 -6.43 -19.20 16.61
C ARG A 343 -5.35 -20.08 15.95
N ALA A 344 -5.16 -21.29 16.47
CA ALA A 344 -4.19 -22.26 15.95
C ALA A 344 -4.52 -22.78 14.54
N HIS A 345 -5.71 -22.47 14.00
CA HIS A 345 -6.08 -22.82 12.63
C HIS A 345 -5.32 -22.00 11.58
N VAL A 346 -4.90 -20.77 11.94
CA VAL A 346 -3.93 -20.00 11.16
C VAL A 346 -2.57 -20.69 11.31
N ARG A 347 -2.08 -21.28 10.22
CA ARG A 347 -0.92 -22.17 10.21
C ARG A 347 0.39 -21.43 10.18
N ALA A 348 0.42 -20.26 9.57
CA ALA A 348 1.61 -19.44 9.40
C ALA A 348 1.22 -18.01 9.01
N GLU A 349 2.14 -17.07 9.19
CA GLU A 349 2.19 -15.86 8.40
C GLU A 349 3.18 -15.99 7.23
N LEU A 350 3.02 -15.15 6.20
CA LEU A 350 3.76 -15.30 4.95
C LEU A 350 5.29 -15.18 5.12
N ALA A 351 5.75 -14.35 6.05
CA ALA A 351 7.17 -14.19 6.35
C ALA A 351 7.84 -15.52 6.77
N GLU A 352 7.14 -16.36 7.55
CA GLU A 352 7.63 -17.68 7.98
C GLU A 352 7.83 -18.63 6.79
N LEU A 353 6.97 -18.55 5.77
CA LEU A 353 7.07 -19.37 4.55
C LEU A 353 8.20 -18.90 3.65
N VAL A 354 8.30 -17.58 3.44
CA VAL A 354 9.33 -16.98 2.59
C VAL A 354 10.74 -17.22 3.16
N ALA A 355 10.88 -17.18 4.50
CA ALA A 355 12.14 -17.49 5.17
C ALA A 355 12.45 -19.00 5.24
N GLY A 356 11.54 -19.87 4.79
CA GLY A 356 11.71 -21.33 4.90
C GLY A 356 11.58 -21.88 6.32
N ALA A 357 11.14 -21.07 7.29
CA ALA A 357 10.92 -21.48 8.67
C ALA A 357 9.70 -22.39 8.81
N ARG A 358 8.75 -22.34 7.86
CA ARG A 358 7.53 -23.15 7.88
C ARG A 358 7.10 -23.57 6.49
N SER A 359 6.64 -24.81 6.37
CA SER A 359 5.95 -25.34 5.19
C SER A 359 4.52 -25.71 5.56
N VAL A 360 3.56 -25.29 4.73
CA VAL A 360 2.12 -25.45 5.02
C VAL A 360 1.46 -26.47 4.10
N ARG A 361 1.68 -26.38 2.77
CA ARG A 361 1.25 -27.44 1.86
C ARG A 361 2.15 -28.65 2.06
N THR A 362 1.55 -29.79 2.39
CA THR A 362 2.24 -31.07 2.58
C THR A 362 1.70 -32.17 1.67
N SER A 363 0.57 -31.92 1.00
CA SER A 363 -0.05 -32.82 0.02
C SER A 363 -0.51 -32.05 -1.22
N PRO A 364 -0.47 -32.64 -2.43
CA PRO A 364 -1.10 -32.06 -3.62
C PRO A 364 -2.61 -31.86 -3.43
N GLU A 365 -3.27 -32.64 -2.58
CA GLU A 365 -4.71 -32.54 -2.32
C GLU A 365 -5.09 -31.45 -1.31
N ASP A 366 -4.11 -30.85 -0.61
CA ASP A 366 -4.37 -29.80 0.38
C ASP A 366 -5.09 -28.61 -0.28
N ILE A 367 -6.21 -28.19 0.32
CA ILE A 367 -6.77 -26.87 0.05
C ILE A 367 -5.99 -25.85 0.88
N THR A 368 -5.54 -24.77 0.25
CA THR A 368 -4.79 -23.71 0.94
C THR A 368 -5.49 -22.38 0.76
N VAL A 369 -5.47 -21.56 1.80
CA VAL A 369 -5.99 -20.18 1.75
C VAL A 369 -4.87 -19.24 2.16
N PHE A 370 -4.58 -18.26 1.31
CA PHE A 370 -3.85 -17.07 1.70
C PHE A 370 -4.86 -15.94 1.94
N LYS A 371 -4.92 -15.43 3.17
CA LYS A 371 -5.75 -14.29 3.52
C LYS A 371 -4.87 -13.04 3.70
N SER A 372 -5.19 -11.97 2.97
CA SER A 372 -4.51 -10.69 3.11
C SER A 372 -5.49 -9.57 3.43
N VAL A 373 -5.11 -8.72 4.38
CA VAL A 373 -5.70 -7.40 4.67
C VAL A 373 -4.77 -6.27 4.23
N GLY A 374 -3.52 -6.61 3.89
CA GLY A 374 -2.47 -5.75 3.38
C GLY A 374 -1.88 -4.86 4.45
N PHE A 375 -0.56 -4.71 4.46
CA PHE A 375 0.14 -3.89 5.45
C PHE A 375 1.24 -3.03 4.81
N ALA A 376 1.71 -2.04 5.56
CA ALA A 376 2.46 -0.90 5.03
C ALA A 376 3.84 -1.27 4.42
N LEU A 377 4.43 -2.39 4.82
CA LEU A 377 5.75 -2.81 4.32
C LEU A 377 5.73 -3.11 2.83
N GLU A 378 4.64 -3.71 2.36
CA GLU A 378 4.46 -4.08 0.96
C GLU A 378 4.42 -2.82 0.07
N ASP A 379 3.76 -1.75 0.54
CA ASP A 379 3.73 -0.48 -0.17
C ASP A 379 5.13 0.16 -0.22
N LEU A 380 5.89 0.12 0.89
CA LEU A 380 7.26 0.64 0.97
C LEU A 380 8.22 -0.09 0.04
N ALA A 381 8.15 -1.42 0.00
CA ALA A 381 9.01 -2.22 -0.87
C ALA A 381 8.77 -1.91 -2.35
N ALA A 382 7.51 -1.75 -2.77
CA ALA A 382 7.17 -1.35 -4.13
C ALA A 382 7.58 0.10 -4.44
N ALA A 383 7.34 1.03 -3.51
CA ALA A 383 7.74 2.43 -3.67
C ALA A 383 9.26 2.59 -3.80
N ARG A 384 10.05 1.88 -2.99
CA ARG A 384 11.52 1.89 -3.08
C ARG A 384 12.03 1.31 -4.40
N LEU A 385 11.39 0.26 -4.91
CA LEU A 385 11.71 -0.28 -6.23
C LEU A 385 11.45 0.77 -7.32
N ALA A 386 10.27 1.39 -7.31
CA ALA A 386 9.91 2.44 -8.27
C ALA A 386 10.89 3.62 -8.21
N TYR A 387 11.20 4.12 -7.01
CA TYR A 387 12.10 5.24 -6.81
C TYR A 387 13.51 4.97 -7.36
N ARG A 388 14.12 3.81 -7.02
CA ARG A 388 15.45 3.45 -7.54
C ARG A 388 15.48 3.38 -9.07
N LYS A 389 14.45 2.80 -9.67
CA LYS A 389 14.34 2.70 -11.14
C LYS A 389 14.10 4.07 -11.77
N ALA A 390 13.28 4.91 -11.16
CA ALA A 390 13.04 6.27 -11.63
C ALA A 390 14.32 7.12 -11.60
N GLN A 391 15.11 7.02 -10.54
CA GLN A 391 16.41 7.67 -10.44
C GLN A 391 17.36 7.19 -11.54
N ALA A 392 17.48 5.88 -11.73
CA ALA A 392 18.35 5.29 -12.74
C ALA A 392 17.93 5.65 -14.19
N ALA A 393 16.62 5.75 -14.44
CA ALA A 393 16.07 6.09 -15.76
C ALA A 393 15.89 7.59 -16.00
N GLY A 394 16.07 8.44 -14.99
CA GLY A 394 15.74 9.87 -15.06
C GLY A 394 14.25 10.15 -15.25
N GLN A 395 13.38 9.22 -14.83
CA GLN A 395 11.92 9.29 -15.03
C GLN A 395 11.20 9.97 -13.85
N GLY A 396 10.07 10.62 -14.13
CA GLY A 396 9.27 11.36 -13.16
C GLY A 396 9.56 12.86 -13.15
N THR A 397 8.75 13.61 -12.41
CA THR A 397 8.86 15.08 -12.35
C THR A 397 9.51 15.50 -11.04
N ARG A 398 10.61 16.26 -11.11
CA ARG A 398 11.24 16.86 -9.94
C ARG A 398 10.54 18.17 -9.59
N LEU A 399 10.13 18.33 -8.33
CA LEU A 399 9.46 19.52 -7.81
C LEU A 399 10.26 20.08 -6.64
N ALA A 400 10.64 21.35 -6.71
CA ALA A 400 11.12 22.10 -5.57
C ALA A 400 9.91 22.50 -4.69
N LEU A 401 10.04 22.37 -3.38
CA LEU A 401 8.97 22.69 -2.42
C LEU A 401 9.11 24.07 -1.76
N ASP A 402 10.20 24.78 -2.02
CA ASP A 402 10.54 26.11 -1.47
C ASP A 402 10.13 27.29 -2.35
#